data_AF-A0A967LCQ1-F1
#
_entry.id   AF-A0A967LCQ1-F1
#
_cell.length_a   1.000
_cell.length_b   1.000
_cell.length_c   1.000
_cell.angle_alpha   90.00
_cell.angle_beta   90.00
_cell.angle_gamma   90.00
#
_symmetry.space_group_name_H-M   'P 1'
#
loop_
_entity.id
_entity.type
_entity.pdbx_description
1 polymer ?
#
loop_
_entity_poly.entity_id
_entity_poly.type
_entity_poly.pdbx_seq_one_letter_code
_entity_poly.pdbx_strand_id
1 'polypeptide(L)'
;MVSRILGYTPRDLEGRHFTELVVAEDRDGMSAVLDEVRTEREVREGIANEQLRRDGEAVSLRTSCIPRLTPGGAFLGYLGTHRDVTREMALERELRHSQTMEAVGLLAGGIAHDFNNLLTGILGSCHLVLDELREDDAVYEDVCQIKEAGERASSLTRQLLAIGRKQILFLKRLNLNAVILGMEELLRVTLGEDVELVIRTADNLPDVRADGDQLQQVMLQLAVNAREAMVDLPPFYQPELWATSRDHPTRRRKRFELETALVRREEGKHAGGTLPTG
;
A
#
# COMPACT_ATOMS: atom_id res chain seq x y z
N MET A 1 4.17 17.38 31.55
CA MET A 1 4.36 17.19 30.09
C MET A 1 4.25 15.72 29.72
N VAL A 2 5.09 14.86 30.30
CA VAL A 2 5.09 13.40 30.05
C VAL A 2 3.74 12.73 30.32
N SER A 3 3.02 13.09 31.40
CA SER A 3 1.70 12.51 31.69
C SER A 3 0.61 12.82 30.66
N ARG A 4 0.70 13.95 29.95
CA ARG A 4 -0.25 14.33 28.89
C ARG A 4 0.09 13.66 27.56
N ILE A 5 1.38 13.47 27.28
CA ILE A 5 1.87 12.96 25.99
C ILE A 5 1.98 11.44 26.00
N LEU A 6 2.47 10.82 27.08
CA LEU A 6 2.70 9.38 27.16
C LEU A 6 1.74 8.65 28.11
N GLY A 7 0.92 9.37 28.90
CA GLY A 7 -0.03 8.75 29.83
C GLY A 7 0.59 8.17 31.12
N TYR A 8 1.89 8.34 31.33
CA TYR A 8 2.58 7.94 32.56
C TYR A 8 2.54 9.02 33.64
N THR A 9 2.29 8.64 34.88
CA THR A 9 2.50 9.55 36.03
C THR A 9 3.99 9.62 36.37
N PRO A 10 4.47 10.69 37.05
CA PRO A 10 5.87 10.76 37.47
C PRO A 10 6.34 9.54 38.27
N ARG A 11 5.48 9.01 39.16
CA ARG A 11 5.75 7.80 39.94
C ARG A 11 5.92 6.54 39.09
N ASP A 12 5.23 6.45 37.95
CA ASP A 12 5.37 5.31 37.03
C ASP A 12 6.75 5.30 36.32
N LEU A 13 7.48 6.42 36.38
CA LEU A 13 8.74 6.64 35.66
C LEU A 13 9.95 6.75 36.59
N GLU A 14 9.75 6.96 37.88
CA GLU A 14 10.83 6.99 38.88
C GLU A 14 11.58 5.64 38.89
N GLY A 15 12.91 5.71 38.70
CA GLY A 15 13.78 4.53 38.67
C GLY A 15 13.84 3.79 37.34
N ARG A 16 13.03 4.17 36.33
CA ARG A 16 13.10 3.58 34.98
C ARG A 16 14.08 4.34 34.11
N HIS A 17 14.77 3.61 33.24
CA HIS A 17 15.64 4.24 32.25
C HIS A 17 14.82 4.82 31.10
N PHE A 18 15.17 6.03 30.63
CA PHE A 18 14.40 6.71 29.58
C PHE A 18 14.28 5.88 28.28
N THR A 19 15.32 5.13 27.90
CA THR A 19 15.29 4.29 26.70
C THR A 19 14.27 3.16 26.77
N GLU A 20 13.75 2.80 27.96
CA GLU A 20 12.63 1.84 28.08
C GLU A 20 11.33 2.36 27.48
N LEU A 21 11.17 3.69 27.38
CA LEU A 21 10.01 4.33 26.77
C LEU A 21 10.14 4.45 25.26
N VAL A 22 11.33 4.22 24.69
CA VAL A 22 11.59 4.31 23.26
C VAL A 22 11.21 2.97 22.62
N VAL A 23 10.65 3.03 21.39
CA VAL A 23 10.36 1.83 20.60
C VAL A 23 11.63 1.01 20.39
N ALA A 24 11.53 -0.31 20.33
CA ALA A 24 12.68 -1.21 20.38
C ALA A 24 13.72 -0.89 19.29
N GLU A 25 13.25 -0.53 18.11
CA GLU A 25 14.02 -0.20 16.91
C GLU A 25 14.90 1.06 17.10
N ASP A 26 14.47 2.02 17.92
CA ASP A 26 15.16 3.30 18.14
C ASP A 26 15.98 3.33 19.44
N ARG A 27 15.93 2.27 20.27
CA ARG A 27 16.57 2.27 21.60
C ARG A 27 18.08 2.43 21.54
N ASP A 28 18.73 1.68 20.66
CA ASP A 28 20.20 1.70 20.54
C ASP A 28 20.68 3.06 20.02
N GLY A 29 19.99 3.60 19.02
CA GLY A 29 20.26 4.94 18.50
C GLY A 29 20.08 6.02 19.57
N MET A 30 19.02 5.94 20.36
CA MET A 30 18.80 6.88 21.47
C MET A 30 19.87 6.74 22.56
N SER A 31 20.29 5.51 22.89
CA SER A 31 21.34 5.29 23.88
C SER A 31 22.66 5.93 23.44
N ALA A 32 23.03 5.78 22.17
CA ALA A 32 24.22 6.40 21.61
C ALA A 32 24.17 7.94 21.69
N VAL A 33 23.02 8.54 21.35
CA VAL A 33 22.82 9.99 21.44
C VAL A 33 22.96 10.49 22.89
N LEU A 34 22.40 9.76 23.86
CA LEU A 34 22.56 10.11 25.28
C LEU A 34 24.02 10.00 25.73
N ASP A 35 24.73 8.96 25.31
CA ASP A 35 26.15 8.77 25.62
C ASP A 35 27.04 9.88 25.05
N GLU A 36 26.75 10.34 23.83
CA GLU A 36 27.40 11.51 23.24
C GLU A 36 27.13 12.78 24.06
N VAL A 37 25.88 13.06 24.41
CA VAL A 37 25.51 14.22 25.24
C VAL A 37 26.25 14.22 26.57
N ARG A 38 26.39 13.04 27.20
CA ARG A 38 27.14 12.88 28.45
C ARG A 38 28.63 13.13 28.27
N THR A 39 29.21 12.64 27.17
CA THR A 39 30.64 12.70 26.89
C THR A 39 31.07 14.11 26.47
N GLU A 40 30.36 14.68 25.50
CA GLU A 40 30.67 15.97 24.89
C GLU A 40 30.17 17.15 25.71
N ARG A 41 29.21 16.91 26.61
CA ARG A 41 28.56 17.95 27.44
C ARG A 41 27.84 19.02 26.61
N GLU A 42 27.42 18.67 25.40
CA GLU A 42 26.72 19.55 24.49
C GLU A 42 25.21 19.29 24.46
N VAL A 43 24.46 20.32 24.07
CA VAL A 43 23.02 20.24 23.85
C VAL A 43 22.75 19.52 22.53
N ARG A 44 21.78 18.61 22.53
CA ARG A 44 21.23 18.02 21.31
C ARG A 44 19.77 18.41 21.18
N GLU A 45 19.41 18.96 20.03
CA GLU A 45 18.05 19.42 19.74
C GLU A 45 17.45 18.67 18.57
N GLY A 46 16.12 18.59 18.55
CA GLY A 46 15.40 18.14 17.38
C GLY A 46 15.51 16.64 17.09
N ILE A 47 15.98 15.84 18.04
CA ILE A 47 16.11 14.39 17.92
C ILE A 47 14.72 13.80 17.69
N ALA A 48 14.52 13.21 16.51
CA ALA A 48 13.32 12.45 16.23
C ALA A 48 13.42 11.10 16.94
N ASN A 49 12.38 10.72 17.67
CA ASN A 49 12.25 9.37 18.21
C ASN A 49 10.78 8.98 18.30
N GLU A 50 10.54 7.67 18.29
CA GLU A 50 9.23 7.13 18.64
C GLU A 50 9.26 6.57 20.07
N GLN A 51 8.25 6.96 20.84
CA GLN A 51 8.09 6.50 22.22
C GLN A 51 6.75 5.80 22.40
N LEU A 52 6.71 4.86 23.32
CA LEU A 52 5.52 4.11 23.68
C LEU A 52 4.74 4.87 24.76
N ARG A 53 3.47 5.13 24.46
CA ARG A 53 2.47 5.52 25.47
C ARG A 53 2.23 4.37 26.44
N ARG A 54 1.59 4.65 27.57
CA ARG A 54 1.25 3.66 28.59
C ARG A 54 0.34 2.54 28.08
N ASP A 55 -0.50 2.83 27.10
CA ASP A 55 -1.38 1.87 26.41
C ASP A 55 -0.66 1.07 25.31
N GLY A 56 0.63 1.33 25.07
CA GLY A 56 1.44 0.67 24.06
C GLY A 56 1.41 1.33 22.68
N GLU A 57 0.63 2.38 22.47
CA GLU A 57 0.61 3.12 21.19
C GLU A 57 1.90 3.95 21.02
N ALA A 58 2.50 3.90 19.83
CA ALA A 58 3.67 4.71 19.50
C ALA A 58 3.27 6.17 19.24
N VAL A 59 4.08 7.10 19.74
CA VAL A 59 3.97 8.54 19.49
C VAL A 59 5.29 9.06 18.94
N SER A 60 5.21 9.83 17.85
CA SER A 60 6.40 10.48 17.27
C SER A 60 6.70 11.76 18.05
N LEU A 61 7.87 11.81 18.66
CA LEU A 61 8.32 12.95 19.46
C LEU A 61 9.56 13.59 18.86
N ARG A 62 9.59 14.92 18.94
CA ARG A 62 10.81 15.70 18.75
C ARG A 62 11.36 16.06 20.12
N THR A 63 12.54 15.55 20.42
CA THR A 63 13.18 15.62 21.72
C THR A 63 14.42 16.51 21.67
N SER A 64 14.55 17.38 22.66
CA SER A 64 15.81 18.06 22.93
C SER A 64 16.32 17.62 24.30
N CYS A 65 17.62 17.40 24.41
CA CYS A 65 18.26 16.88 25.61
C CYS A 65 19.48 17.75 25.96
N ILE A 66 19.56 18.16 27.22
CA ILE A 66 20.71 18.89 27.75
C ILE A 66 21.33 18.11 28.91
N PRO A 67 22.67 18.11 29.04
CA PRO A 67 23.34 17.51 30.19
C PRO A 67 23.14 18.38 31.42
N ARG A 68 22.80 17.76 32.55
CA ARG A 68 22.78 18.41 33.86
C ARG A 68 24.08 18.11 34.59
N LEU A 69 24.75 19.17 35.04
CA LEU A 69 26.00 19.09 35.77
C LEU A 69 25.85 19.67 37.17
N THR A 70 26.64 19.17 38.13
CA THR A 70 26.88 19.84 39.42
C THR A 70 27.68 21.13 39.21
N PRO A 71 27.71 22.04 40.20
CA PRO A 71 28.63 23.18 40.17
C PRO A 71 30.10 22.78 40.01
N GLY A 72 30.49 21.59 40.50
CA GLY A 72 31.84 21.02 40.33
C GLY A 72 32.08 20.32 38.99
N GLY A 73 31.13 20.36 38.06
CA GLY A 73 31.27 19.80 36.71
C GLY A 73 31.06 18.29 36.60
N ALA A 74 30.62 17.61 37.65
CA ALA A 74 30.22 16.20 37.60
C ALA A 74 28.83 16.03 36.95
N PHE A 75 28.65 14.99 36.13
CA PHE A 75 27.42 14.70 35.42
C PHE A 75 26.32 14.16 36.37
N LEU A 76 25.15 14.79 36.36
CA LEU A 76 23.99 14.44 37.19
C LEU A 76 22.90 13.68 36.42
N GLY A 77 22.87 13.79 35.09
CA GLY A 77 21.83 13.21 34.25
C GLY A 77 21.43 14.14 33.11
N TYR A 78 20.27 13.88 32.54
CA TYR A 78 19.74 14.61 31.39
C TYR A 78 18.50 15.42 31.77
N LEU A 79 18.30 16.56 31.12
CA LEU A 79 17.01 17.25 31.09
C LEU A 79 16.48 17.22 29.66
N GLY A 80 15.40 16.47 29.45
CA GLY A 80 14.72 16.33 28.17
C GLY A 80 13.48 17.22 28.07
N THR A 81 13.24 17.80 26.90
CA THR A 81 11.93 18.34 26.52
C THR A 81 11.41 17.55 25.33
N HIS A 82 10.09 17.31 25.31
CA HIS A 82 9.45 16.50 24.28
C HIS A 82 8.28 17.26 23.69
N ARG A 83 8.24 17.33 22.36
CA ARG A 83 7.10 17.84 21.60
C ARG A 83 6.47 16.70 20.82
N ASP A 84 5.18 16.49 21.01
CA ASP A 84 4.39 15.58 20.18
C ASP A 84 4.25 16.16 18.78
N VAL A 85 4.81 15.45 17.79
CA VAL A 85 4.79 15.83 16.37
C VAL A 85 4.01 14.83 15.53
N THR A 86 3.31 13.88 16.16
CA THR A 86 2.58 12.79 15.46
C THR A 86 1.59 13.35 14.44
N ARG A 87 0.76 14.31 14.85
CA ARG A 87 -0.22 14.96 13.97
C ARG A 87 0.44 15.79 12.88
N GLU A 88 1.52 16.50 13.21
CA GLU A 88 2.25 17.36 12.27
C GLU A 88 2.88 16.51 11.16
N MET A 89 3.56 15.42 11.53
CA MET A 89 4.15 14.47 10.58
C MET A 89 3.11 13.73 9.75
N ALA A 90 1.96 13.36 10.34
CA ALA A 90 0.87 12.74 9.58
C ALA A 90 0.32 13.69 8.50
N LEU A 91 0.06 14.95 8.87
CA LEU A 91 -0.40 15.98 7.93
C LEU A 91 0.64 16.30 6.86
N GLU A 92 1.93 16.34 7.22
CA GLU A 92 3.00 16.59 6.25
C GLU A 92 3.13 15.43 5.25
N ARG A 93 3.03 14.18 5.72
CA ARG A 93 3.01 13.00 4.84
C ARG A 93 1.80 13.03 3.90
N GLU A 94 0.62 13.35 4.42
CA GLU A 94 -0.61 13.47 3.63
C GLU A 94 -0.49 14.59 2.58
N LEU A 95 0.05 15.74 2.95
CA LEU A 95 0.29 16.86 2.05
C LEU A 95 1.29 16.49 0.95
N ARG A 96 2.44 15.90 1.31
CA ARG A 96 3.44 15.44 0.34
C ARG A 96 2.85 14.42 -0.62
N HIS A 97 2.10 13.45 -0.10
CA HIS A 97 1.41 12.46 -0.93
C HIS A 97 0.41 13.13 -1.89
N SER A 98 -0.40 14.07 -1.41
CA SER A 98 -1.32 14.84 -2.25
C SER A 98 -0.59 15.61 -3.35
N GLN A 99 0.55 16.23 -3.07
CA GLN A 99 1.35 16.96 -4.05
C GLN A 99 1.94 16.03 -5.10
N THR A 100 2.43 14.85 -4.68
CA THR A 100 2.91 13.82 -5.61
C THR A 100 1.78 13.35 -6.53
N MET A 101 0.60 13.06 -5.98
CA MET A 101 -0.55 12.62 -6.79
C MET A 101 -1.07 13.71 -7.73
N GLU A 102 -1.01 14.98 -7.34
CA GLU A 102 -1.34 16.11 -8.22
C GLU A 102 -0.37 16.22 -9.41
N ALA A 103 0.93 16.07 -9.17
CA ALA A 103 1.94 16.03 -10.23
C ALA A 103 1.76 14.83 -11.16
N VAL A 104 1.48 13.64 -10.60
CA VAL A 104 1.16 12.43 -11.37
C VAL A 104 -0.11 12.62 -12.19
N GLY A 105 -1.15 13.26 -11.64
CA GLY A 105 -2.40 13.53 -12.33
C GLY A 105 -2.27 14.50 -13.51
N LEU A 106 -1.48 15.56 -13.35
CA LEU A 106 -1.18 16.50 -14.43
C LEU A 106 -0.39 15.84 -15.57
N LEU A 107 0.64 15.06 -15.23
CA LEU A 107 1.43 14.31 -16.21
C LEU A 107 0.61 13.22 -16.91
N ALA A 108 -0.15 12.44 -16.15
CA ALA A 108 -1.05 11.41 -16.66
C ALA A 108 -2.11 12.00 -17.59
N GLY A 109 -2.69 13.15 -17.26
CA GLY A 109 -3.69 13.83 -18.08
C GLY A 109 -3.15 14.24 -19.46
N GLY A 110 -1.98 14.87 -19.49
CA GLY A 110 -1.32 15.28 -20.75
C GLY A 110 -0.88 14.09 -21.60
N ILE A 111 -0.18 13.12 -21.00
CA ILE A 111 0.31 11.93 -21.71
C ILE A 111 -0.87 11.10 -22.24
N ALA A 112 -1.91 10.90 -21.42
CA ALA A 112 -3.06 10.11 -21.84
C ALA A 112 -3.89 10.78 -22.93
N HIS A 113 -3.98 12.10 -22.93
CA HIS A 113 -4.58 12.85 -24.03
C HIS A 113 -3.82 12.58 -25.34
N ASP A 114 -2.49 12.70 -25.33
CA ASP A 114 -1.68 12.51 -26.53
C ASP A 114 -1.70 11.08 -27.05
N PHE A 115 -1.68 10.08 -26.15
CA PHE A 115 -1.86 8.67 -26.54
C PHE A 115 -3.25 8.41 -27.12
N ASN A 116 -4.31 8.96 -26.54
CA ASN A 116 -5.65 8.81 -27.09
C ASN A 116 -5.77 9.48 -28.47
N ASN A 117 -5.08 10.58 -28.72
CA ASN A 117 -5.05 11.22 -30.05
C ASN A 117 -4.41 10.31 -31.10
N LEU A 118 -3.26 9.71 -30.79
CA LEU A 118 -2.58 8.77 -31.68
C LEU A 118 -3.42 7.51 -31.93
N LEU A 119 -3.96 6.93 -30.85
CA LEU A 119 -4.79 5.72 -30.93
C LEU A 119 -6.10 5.96 -31.71
N THR A 120 -6.70 7.15 -31.57
CA THR A 120 -7.88 7.52 -32.36
C THR A 120 -7.57 7.52 -33.86
N GLY A 121 -6.41 8.05 -34.25
CA GLY A 121 -5.96 8.02 -35.65
C GLY A 121 -5.74 6.59 -36.16
N ILE A 122 -5.00 5.78 -35.39
CA ILE A 122 -4.71 4.37 -35.75
C ILE A 122 -6.01 3.57 -35.89
N LEU A 123 -6.91 3.66 -34.89
CA LEU A 123 -8.19 2.96 -34.92
C LEU A 123 -9.10 3.46 -36.04
N GLY A 124 -9.07 4.76 -36.35
CA GLY A 124 -9.78 5.33 -37.49
C GLY A 124 -9.29 4.75 -38.83
N SER A 125 -7.97 4.66 -39.02
CA SER A 125 -7.38 4.02 -40.21
C SER A 125 -7.73 2.54 -40.30
N CYS A 126 -7.70 1.81 -39.18
CA CYS A 126 -8.13 0.40 -39.16
C CYS A 126 -9.59 0.24 -39.60
N HIS A 127 -10.50 1.08 -39.11
CA HIS A 127 -11.91 1.02 -39.55
C HIS A 127 -12.07 1.29 -41.04
N LEU A 128 -11.42 2.33 -41.57
CA LEU A 128 -11.50 2.65 -43.00
C LEU A 128 -10.95 1.52 -43.89
N VAL A 129 -9.85 0.88 -43.48
CA VAL A 129 -9.27 -0.24 -44.22
C VAL A 129 -10.17 -1.49 -44.12
N LEU A 130 -10.73 -1.78 -42.95
CA LEU A 130 -11.64 -2.92 -42.76
C LEU A 130 -12.97 -2.73 -43.51
N ASP A 131 -13.44 -1.50 -43.71
CA ASP A 131 -14.63 -1.20 -44.51
C ASP A 131 -14.42 -1.50 -46.02
N GLU A 132 -13.17 -1.49 -46.49
CA GLU A 132 -12.80 -1.76 -47.89
C GLU A 132 -12.36 -3.21 -48.15
N LEU A 133 -11.90 -3.92 -47.12
CA LEU A 133 -11.43 -5.31 -47.22
C LEU A 133 -12.58 -6.32 -47.12
N ARG A 134 -12.40 -7.47 -47.76
CA ARG A 134 -13.21 -8.67 -47.57
C ARG A 134 -12.54 -9.54 -46.50
N GLU A 135 -13.34 -10.32 -45.78
CA GLU A 135 -12.83 -11.26 -44.76
C GLU A 135 -11.81 -12.27 -45.32
N ASP A 136 -11.89 -12.57 -46.62
CA ASP A 136 -11.01 -13.51 -47.31
C ASP A 136 -9.66 -12.88 -47.73
N ASP A 137 -9.52 -11.55 -47.60
CA ASP A 137 -8.30 -10.85 -48.01
C ASP A 137 -7.14 -11.19 -47.06
N ALA A 138 -5.96 -11.44 -47.62
CA ALA A 138 -4.79 -11.92 -46.89
C ALA A 138 -4.33 -11.01 -45.73
N VAL A 139 -4.70 -9.73 -45.75
CA VAL A 139 -4.35 -8.74 -44.72
C VAL A 139 -5.48 -8.44 -43.73
N TYR A 140 -6.68 -9.02 -43.93
CA TYR A 140 -7.86 -8.73 -43.10
C TYR A 140 -7.61 -9.05 -41.63
N GLU A 141 -7.07 -10.24 -41.36
CA GLU A 141 -6.79 -10.71 -39.99
C GLU A 141 -5.73 -9.86 -39.30
N ASP A 142 -4.69 -9.42 -40.02
CA ASP A 142 -3.64 -8.53 -39.49
C ASP A 142 -4.23 -7.17 -39.07
N VAL A 143 -5.12 -6.58 -39.89
CA VAL A 143 -5.75 -5.29 -39.57
C VAL A 143 -6.69 -5.43 -38.36
N CYS A 144 -7.41 -6.54 -38.24
CA CYS A 144 -8.21 -6.86 -37.05
C CYS A 144 -7.36 -6.93 -35.77
N GLN A 145 -6.19 -7.59 -35.83
CA GLN A 145 -5.27 -7.66 -34.69
C GLN A 145 -4.73 -6.28 -34.28
N ILE A 146 -4.39 -5.41 -35.25
CA ILE A 146 -3.96 -4.04 -34.99
C ILE A 146 -5.08 -3.23 -34.31
N LYS A 147 -6.33 -3.37 -34.79
CA LYS A 147 -7.50 -2.73 -34.20
C LYS A 147 -7.69 -3.16 -32.74
N GLU A 148 -7.68 -4.46 -32.46
CA GLU A 148 -7.82 -4.97 -31.09
C GLU A 148 -6.69 -4.48 -30.17
N ALA A 149 -5.45 -4.47 -30.65
CA ALA A 149 -4.32 -3.95 -29.89
C ALA A 149 -4.49 -2.46 -29.55
N GLY A 150 -4.98 -1.66 -30.50
CA GLY A 150 -5.29 -0.24 -30.30
C GLY A 150 -6.42 -0.01 -29.30
N GLU A 151 -7.47 -0.84 -29.33
CA GLU A 151 -8.59 -0.76 -28.39
C GLU A 151 -8.13 -1.10 -26.96
N ARG A 152 -7.28 -2.12 -26.80
CA ARG A 152 -6.66 -2.47 -25.52
C ARG A 152 -5.78 -1.33 -24.99
N ALA A 153 -4.94 -0.74 -25.84
CA ALA A 153 -4.10 0.40 -25.47
C ALA A 153 -4.92 1.63 -25.05
N SER A 154 -6.05 1.90 -25.71
CA SER A 154 -6.94 3.00 -25.35
C SER A 154 -7.63 2.76 -24.00
N SER A 155 -8.02 1.51 -23.73
CA SER A 155 -8.52 1.10 -22.41
C SER A 155 -7.49 1.36 -21.31
N LEU A 156 -6.24 0.91 -21.51
CA LEU A 156 -5.14 1.10 -20.56
C LEU A 156 -4.86 2.59 -20.30
N THR A 157 -4.87 3.39 -21.36
CA THR A 157 -4.67 4.86 -21.29
C THR A 157 -5.77 5.54 -20.46
N ARG A 158 -7.02 5.09 -20.58
CA ARG A 158 -8.15 5.57 -19.75
C ARG A 158 -8.03 5.16 -18.28
N GLN A 159 -7.46 3.98 -18.00
CA GLN A 159 -7.18 3.55 -16.62
C GLN A 159 -6.07 4.40 -15.99
N LEU A 160 -5.05 4.80 -16.77
CA LEU A 160 -3.98 5.69 -16.31
C LEU A 160 -4.51 7.09 -15.92
N LEU A 161 -5.51 7.59 -16.65
CA LEU A 161 -6.27 8.80 -16.29
C LEU A 161 -7.07 8.67 -14.98
N ALA A 162 -7.51 7.46 -14.63
CA ALA A 162 -8.29 7.22 -13.42
C ALA A 162 -7.41 7.24 -12.16
N ILE A 163 -6.14 6.85 -12.28
CA ILE A 163 -5.16 6.88 -11.18
C ILE A 163 -4.76 8.32 -10.81
N GLY A 164 -4.78 9.24 -11.78
CA GLY A 164 -4.34 10.63 -11.59
C GLY A 164 -5.40 11.62 -11.06
N ARG A 165 -6.67 11.23 -10.94
CA ARG A 165 -7.71 12.16 -10.44
C ARG A 165 -7.73 12.15 -8.92
N LYS A 166 -7.67 13.33 -8.30
CA LYS A 166 -8.03 13.55 -6.88
C LYS A 166 -9.39 12.91 -6.62
N GLN A 167 -9.43 11.72 -6.04
CA GLN A 167 -10.61 11.29 -5.30
C GLN A 167 -10.45 11.82 -3.87
N ILE A 168 -11.32 12.77 -3.51
CA ILE A 168 -11.53 13.16 -2.13
C ILE A 168 -11.97 11.88 -1.41
N LEU A 169 -11.18 11.41 -0.44
CA LEU A 169 -11.54 10.23 0.35
C LEU A 169 -12.74 10.56 1.24
N PHE A 170 -13.88 9.95 0.95
CA PHE A 170 -15.07 10.01 1.78
C PHE A 170 -15.04 8.85 2.78
N LEU A 171 -14.17 8.96 3.79
CA LEU A 171 -14.04 7.95 4.84
C LEU A 171 -15.37 7.79 5.61
N LYS A 172 -16.01 6.63 5.44
CA LYS A 172 -17.23 6.24 6.14
C LYS A 172 -16.98 4.96 6.92
N ARG A 173 -17.77 4.73 7.98
CA ARG A 173 -17.85 3.40 8.58
C ARG A 173 -18.50 2.48 7.56
N LEU A 174 -17.80 1.42 7.18
CA LEU A 174 -18.27 0.45 6.20
C LEU A 174 -17.98 -0.97 6.64
N ASN A 175 -18.89 -1.86 6.27
CA ASN A 175 -18.75 -3.29 6.43
C ASN A 175 -18.04 -3.85 5.18
N LEU A 176 -16.80 -4.35 5.34
CA LEU A 176 -16.00 -4.84 4.20
C LEU A 176 -16.65 -6.04 3.51
N ASN A 177 -17.30 -6.94 4.23
CA ASN A 177 -17.97 -8.08 3.64
C ASN A 177 -19.07 -7.61 2.68
N ALA A 178 -19.86 -6.61 3.08
CA ALA A 178 -20.92 -6.06 2.24
C ALA A 178 -20.36 -5.41 0.95
N VAL A 179 -19.22 -4.71 1.03
CA VAL A 179 -18.58 -4.09 -0.15
C VAL A 179 -18.06 -5.16 -1.11
N ILE A 180 -17.38 -6.19 -0.62
CA ILE A 180 -16.82 -7.28 -1.45
C ILE A 180 -17.94 -8.10 -2.11
N LEU A 181 -18.96 -8.47 -1.35
CA LEU A 181 -20.12 -9.21 -1.87
C LEU A 181 -20.88 -8.40 -2.91
N GLY A 182 -21.00 -7.07 -2.71
CA GLY A 182 -21.63 -6.17 -3.69
C GLY A 182 -20.86 -6.05 -5.01
N MET A 183 -19.61 -6.51 -5.08
CA MET A 183 -18.79 -6.48 -6.30
C MET A 183 -18.71 -7.82 -7.04
N GLU A 184 -19.34 -8.88 -6.52
CA GLU A 184 -19.16 -10.25 -7.03
C GLU A 184 -19.41 -10.34 -8.55
N GLU A 185 -20.50 -9.77 -9.04
CA GLU A 185 -20.88 -9.79 -10.46
C GLU A 185 -19.83 -9.09 -11.34
N LEU A 186 -19.39 -7.89 -10.92
CA LEU A 186 -18.39 -7.11 -11.64
C LEU A 186 -17.02 -7.81 -11.69
N LEU A 187 -16.62 -8.43 -10.57
CA LEU A 187 -15.37 -9.20 -10.49
C LEU A 187 -15.43 -10.44 -11.37
N ARG A 188 -16.58 -11.14 -11.41
CA ARG A 188 -16.79 -12.31 -12.28
C ARG A 188 -16.69 -11.94 -13.75
N VAL A 189 -17.32 -10.84 -14.17
CA VAL A 189 -17.19 -10.30 -15.54
C VAL A 189 -15.74 -9.96 -15.87
N THR A 190 -15.03 -9.32 -14.92
CA THR A 190 -13.64 -8.89 -15.11
C THR A 190 -12.69 -10.08 -15.26
N LEU A 191 -12.88 -11.14 -14.47
CA LEU A 191 -12.03 -12.33 -14.48
C LEU A 191 -12.32 -13.26 -15.68
N GLY A 192 -13.54 -13.25 -16.20
CA GLY A 192 -13.97 -14.11 -17.32
C GLY A 192 -14.36 -15.53 -16.89
N GLU A 193 -14.92 -16.32 -17.82
CA GLU A 193 -15.51 -17.64 -17.50
C GLU A 193 -14.48 -18.74 -17.17
N ASP A 194 -13.22 -18.53 -17.59
CA ASP A 194 -12.11 -19.47 -17.40
C ASP A 194 -11.49 -19.41 -15.99
N VAL A 195 -11.88 -18.41 -15.18
CA VAL A 195 -11.39 -18.20 -13.81
C VAL A 195 -12.52 -18.40 -12.80
N GLU A 196 -12.27 -19.27 -11.81
CA GLU A 196 -13.15 -19.46 -10.66
C GLU A 196 -12.94 -18.34 -9.64
N LEU A 197 -13.97 -17.52 -9.41
CA LEU A 197 -13.99 -16.54 -8.32
C LEU A 197 -14.50 -17.19 -7.03
N VAL A 198 -13.69 -17.14 -5.97
CA VAL A 198 -14.06 -17.60 -4.63
C VAL A 198 -13.97 -16.44 -3.65
N ILE A 199 -15.10 -16.11 -3.01
CA ILE A 199 -15.17 -15.06 -1.98
C ILE A 199 -15.37 -15.74 -0.62
N ARG A 200 -14.43 -15.51 0.31
CA ARG A 200 -14.50 -15.98 1.69
C ARG A 200 -14.62 -14.76 2.60
N THR A 201 -15.69 -14.70 3.39
CA THR A 201 -15.89 -13.60 4.34
C THR A 201 -15.79 -14.10 5.77
N ALA A 202 -15.14 -13.33 6.64
CA ALA A 202 -15.10 -13.62 8.07
C ALA A 202 -16.43 -13.26 8.74
N ASP A 203 -16.89 -14.13 9.64
CA ASP A 203 -18.06 -13.87 10.49
C ASP A 203 -17.79 -12.72 11.46
N ASN A 204 -18.77 -11.83 11.64
CA ASN A 204 -18.73 -10.71 12.57
C ASN A 204 -17.52 -9.77 12.40
N LEU A 205 -17.07 -9.54 11.16
CA LEU A 205 -16.00 -8.59 10.88
C LEU A 205 -16.41 -7.17 11.33
N PRO A 206 -15.60 -6.48 12.16
CA PRO A 206 -15.92 -5.13 12.61
C PRO A 206 -15.85 -4.12 11.46
N ASP A 207 -16.68 -3.09 11.54
CA ASP A 207 -16.67 -2.00 10.56
C ASP A 207 -15.30 -1.31 10.52
N VAL A 208 -14.87 -0.96 9.31
CA VAL A 208 -13.65 -0.17 9.09
C VAL A 208 -14.00 1.24 8.66
N ARG A 209 -13.11 2.19 8.91
CA ARG A 209 -13.20 3.54 8.33
C ARG A 209 -12.38 3.57 7.05
N ALA A 210 -13.04 3.49 5.91
CA ALA A 210 -12.40 3.55 4.60
C ALA A 210 -13.32 4.26 3.60
N ASP A 211 -12.79 4.53 2.41
CA ASP A 211 -13.59 4.97 1.26
C ASP A 211 -14.01 3.73 0.48
N GLY A 212 -15.32 3.56 0.28
CA GLY A 212 -15.87 2.39 -0.41
C GLY A 212 -15.48 2.34 -1.88
N ASP A 213 -15.48 3.47 -2.57
CA ASP A 213 -15.21 3.55 -4.01
C ASP A 213 -13.74 3.21 -4.30
N GLN A 214 -12.84 3.64 -3.42
CA GLN A 214 -11.41 3.28 -3.48
C GLN A 214 -11.18 1.79 -3.24
N LEU A 215 -11.87 1.19 -2.25
CA LEU A 215 -11.77 -0.25 -2.02
C LEU A 215 -12.26 -1.04 -3.23
N GLN A 216 -13.34 -0.58 -3.88
CA GLN A 216 -13.83 -1.19 -5.11
C GLN A 216 -12.79 -1.09 -6.24
N GLN A 217 -12.16 0.07 -6.40
CA GLN A 217 -11.12 0.27 -7.41
C GLN A 217 -9.90 -0.64 -7.18
N VAL A 218 -9.44 -0.78 -5.93
CA VAL A 218 -8.33 -1.68 -5.58
C VAL A 218 -8.68 -3.13 -5.92
N MET A 219 -9.88 -3.60 -5.55
CA MET A 219 -10.32 -4.96 -5.86
C MET A 219 -10.38 -5.23 -7.37
N LEU A 220 -10.88 -4.28 -8.16
CA LEU A 220 -10.93 -4.40 -9.61
C LEU A 220 -9.52 -4.51 -10.20
N GLN A 221 -8.58 -3.69 -9.72
CA GLN A 221 -7.19 -3.73 -10.18
C GLN A 221 -6.51 -5.06 -9.84
N LEU A 222 -6.75 -5.58 -8.64
CA LEU A 222 -6.23 -6.89 -8.23
C LEU A 222 -6.78 -8.01 -9.10
N ALA A 223 -8.07 -7.98 -9.45
CA ALA A 223 -8.68 -8.96 -10.32
C ALA A 223 -8.10 -8.93 -11.75
N VAL A 224 -7.90 -7.74 -12.32
CA VAL A 224 -7.25 -7.58 -13.63
C VAL A 224 -5.82 -8.12 -13.59
N ASN A 225 -5.02 -7.71 -12.61
CA ASN A 225 -3.64 -8.17 -12.47
C ASN A 225 -3.56 -9.69 -12.27
N ALA A 226 -4.48 -10.27 -11.49
CA ALA A 226 -4.52 -11.72 -11.26
C ALA A 226 -4.89 -12.47 -12.54
N ARG A 227 -5.86 -11.98 -13.32
CA ARG A 227 -6.22 -12.55 -14.61
C ARG A 227 -5.02 -12.52 -15.56
N GLU A 228 -4.33 -11.39 -15.67
CA GLU A 228 -3.14 -11.27 -16.53
C GLU A 228 -2.04 -12.23 -16.12
N ALA A 229 -1.76 -12.37 -14.82
CA ALA A 229 -0.82 -13.35 -14.30
C ALA A 229 -1.26 -14.81 -14.56
N MET A 230 -2.57 -15.04 -14.67
CA MET A 230 -3.17 -16.34 -15.00
C MET A 230 -3.22 -16.63 -16.50
N VAL A 231 -2.93 -15.67 -17.38
CA VAL A 231 -2.74 -15.95 -18.80
C VAL A 231 -1.24 -16.06 -19.02
N ASP A 232 -0.68 -17.27 -18.85
CA ASP A 232 0.70 -17.55 -19.29
C ASP A 232 0.77 -17.32 -20.80
N LEU A 233 1.12 -16.10 -21.22
CA LEU A 233 1.56 -15.87 -22.59
C LEU A 233 3.04 -16.29 -22.64
N PRO A 234 3.41 -17.36 -23.35
CA PRO A 234 4.82 -17.64 -23.58
C PRO A 234 5.42 -16.47 -24.40
N PRO A 235 6.72 -16.12 -24.21
CA PRO A 235 7.32 -14.93 -24.82
C PRO A 235 7.39 -14.94 -26.35
N PHE A 236 7.04 -16.06 -26.98
CA PHE A 236 7.04 -16.21 -28.44
C PHE A 236 5.77 -16.96 -28.85
N TYR A 237 4.80 -16.21 -29.38
CA TYR A 237 3.65 -16.76 -30.06
C TYR A 237 4.09 -17.27 -31.44
N GLN A 238 4.24 -18.60 -31.58
CA GLN A 238 4.37 -19.26 -32.88
C GLN A 238 3.08 -20.07 -33.14
N PRO A 239 2.24 -19.66 -34.11
CA PRO A 239 0.93 -20.27 -34.34
C PRO A 239 0.97 -21.73 -34.84
N GLU A 240 2.13 -22.24 -35.25
CA GLU A 240 2.20 -23.47 -36.04
C GLU A 240 2.33 -24.76 -35.20
N LEU A 241 2.58 -24.65 -33.88
CA LEU A 241 2.88 -25.81 -33.03
C LEU A 241 1.71 -26.30 -32.15
N TRP A 242 0.59 -25.57 -32.08
CA TRP A 242 -0.54 -25.90 -31.18
C TRP A 242 -1.73 -26.56 -31.89
N ALA A 243 -1.74 -26.61 -33.23
CA ALA A 243 -2.90 -27.04 -34.01
C ALA A 243 -3.16 -28.56 -34.06
N THR A 244 -2.33 -29.41 -33.44
CA THR A 244 -2.43 -30.89 -33.65
C THR A 244 -2.56 -31.75 -32.41
N SER A 245 -2.62 -31.21 -31.18
CA SER A 245 -2.83 -32.04 -29.99
C SER A 245 -4.25 -31.90 -29.43
N ARG A 246 -5.10 -32.88 -29.74
CA ARG A 246 -6.44 -33.05 -29.14
C ARG A 246 -6.40 -33.58 -27.69
N ASP A 247 -5.22 -33.84 -27.13
CA ASP A 247 -5.01 -34.58 -25.88
C ASP A 247 -4.06 -33.85 -24.90
N HIS A 248 -4.29 -32.56 -24.62
CA HIS A 248 -3.55 -31.88 -23.56
C HIS A 248 -4.22 -32.05 -22.19
N PRO A 249 -3.58 -32.72 -21.21
CA PRO A 249 -4.18 -32.95 -19.91
C PRO A 249 -4.07 -31.69 -19.05
N THR A 250 -5.18 -31.32 -18.39
CA THR A 250 -5.36 -30.26 -17.37
C THR A 250 -5.67 -28.82 -17.83
N ARG A 251 -6.88 -28.59 -18.35
CA ARG A 251 -7.62 -27.34 -18.02
C ARG A 251 -8.05 -27.41 -16.55
N ARG A 252 -7.12 -27.24 -15.60
CA ARG A 252 -7.52 -26.86 -14.23
C ARG A 252 -8.01 -25.42 -14.29
N ARG A 253 -9.28 -25.19 -13.97
CA ARG A 253 -9.85 -23.84 -13.86
C ARG A 253 -8.97 -23.05 -12.88
N LYS A 254 -8.43 -21.91 -13.34
CA LYS A 254 -7.57 -21.07 -12.49
C LYS A 254 -8.46 -20.39 -11.45
N ARG A 255 -7.96 -20.19 -10.23
CA ARG A 255 -8.78 -19.70 -9.10
C ARG A 255 -8.26 -18.38 -8.56
N PHE A 256 -9.16 -17.42 -8.38
CA PHE A 256 -8.92 -16.17 -7.68
C PHE A 256 -9.69 -16.19 -6.35
N GLU A 257 -8.99 -16.12 -5.23
CA GLU A 257 -9.59 -16.11 -3.88
C GLU A 257 -9.50 -14.71 -3.26
N LEU A 258 -10.64 -14.15 -2.86
CA LEU A 258 -10.74 -12.94 -2.05
C LEU A 258 -11.16 -13.35 -0.64
N GLU A 259 -10.36 -12.99 0.36
CA GLU A 259 -10.64 -13.33 1.76
C GLU A 259 -10.63 -12.07 2.64
N THR A 260 -11.66 -11.92 3.47
CA THR A 260 -11.59 -11.01 4.63
C THR A 260 -11.18 -11.77 5.87
N ALA A 261 -10.16 -11.27 6.57
CA ALA A 261 -9.71 -11.84 7.83
C ALA A 261 -9.31 -10.73 8.80
N LEU A 262 -9.56 -10.97 10.09
CA LEU A 262 -8.93 -10.19 11.15
C LEU A 262 -7.48 -10.64 11.29
N VAL A 263 -6.57 -9.86 10.73
CA VAL A 263 -5.14 -10.06 11.00
C VAL A 263 -4.86 -9.52 12.40
N ARG A 264 -4.85 -10.42 13.40
CA ARG A 264 -4.22 -10.10 14.68
C ARG A 264 -2.74 -9.93 14.39
N ARG A 265 -2.19 -8.75 14.71
CA ARG A 265 -0.75 -8.53 14.73
C ARG A 265 -0.16 -9.59 15.68
N GLU A 266 0.53 -10.59 15.14
CA GLU A 266 1.27 -11.54 15.98
C GLU A 266 2.45 -10.80 16.59
N GLU A 267 2.33 -10.45 17.87
CA GLU A 267 3.49 -10.18 18.71
C GLU A 267 4.28 -11.49 18.84
N GLY A 268 5.52 -11.48 18.35
CA GLY A 268 6.38 -12.65 18.30
C GLY A 268 6.56 -13.31 19.67
N LYS A 269 6.19 -14.59 19.77
CA LYS A 269 6.54 -15.48 20.88
C LYS A 269 8.05 -15.73 20.88
N HIS A 270 8.78 -15.19 21.86
CA HIS A 270 9.95 -15.89 22.38
C HIS A 270 9.49 -16.88 23.44
N ALA A 271 9.55 -18.16 23.07
CA ALA A 271 9.22 -19.31 23.90
C ALA A 271 10.18 -19.41 25.10
N GLY A 272 9.59 -19.69 26.27
CA GLY A 272 10.31 -20.00 27.48
C GLY A 272 11.09 -21.32 27.37
N GLY A 273 12.35 -21.26 27.83
CA GLY A 273 13.13 -22.44 28.20
C GLY A 273 12.92 -22.77 29.67
N THR A 274 12.35 -23.94 29.91
CA THR A 274 12.20 -24.66 31.17
C THR A 274 13.50 -24.72 31.99
N LEU A 275 13.43 -24.45 33.30
CA LEU A 275 14.43 -24.88 34.28
C LEU A 275 13.82 -25.97 35.18
N PRO A 276 14.53 -27.08 35.42
CA PRO A 276 14.04 -28.15 36.30
C PRO A 276 14.27 -27.79 37.76
N THR A 277 13.30 -28.18 38.59
CA THR A 277 13.37 -28.21 40.05
C THR A 277 14.51 -29.11 40.54
N GLY A 278 15.37 -28.54 41.39
CA GLY A 278 16.35 -29.21 42.24
C GLY A 278 16.64 -28.32 43.45
#